data_AF-A0A1F2YAJ8-F1
#
_entry.id   AF-A0A1F2YAJ8-F1
#
_cell.length_a   1.000
_cell.length_b   1.000
_cell.length_c   1.000
_cell.angle_alpha   90.00
_cell.angle_beta   90.00
_cell.angle_gamma   90.00
#
_symmetry.space_group_name_H-M   'P 1'
#
loop_
_entity.id
_entity.type
_entity.pdbx_description
1 polymer ?
#
loop_
_entity_poly.entity_id
_entity_poly.type
_entity_poly.pdbx_seq_one_letter_code
_entity_poly.pdbx_strand_id
1 'polypeptide(L)' 'MQQRRRVVVLVLALSLVLTTGCWDRTELNELAIVLASGSDWSEDGQYELSDQIAIPAQLSSGQS' A
#
# COMPACT_ATOMS: atom_id res chain seq x y z
N MET A 1 -33.96 -14.22 29.80
CA MET A 1 -33.56 -14.34 28.37
C MET A 1 -33.30 -13.00 27.66
N GLN A 2 -34.10 -11.95 27.87
CA GLN A 2 -33.91 -10.68 27.14
C GLN A 2 -32.61 -9.92 27.46
N GLN A 3 -32.14 -9.94 28.71
CA GLN A 3 -30.87 -9.29 29.09
C GLN A 3 -29.65 -9.91 28.39
N ARG A 4 -29.60 -11.24 28.24
CA ARG A 4 -28.52 -11.93 27.51
C ARG A 4 -28.49 -11.53 26.02
N ARG A 5 -29.66 -11.41 25.37
CA ARG A 5 -29.75 -10.91 23.97
C ARG A 5 -29.22 -9.48 23.84
N ARG A 6 -29.54 -8.58 24.79
CA ARG A 6 -29.07 -7.18 24.76
C ARG A 6 -27.54 -7.09 24.88
N VAL A 7 -26.93 -7.89 25.77
CA VAL A 7 -25.48 -7.94 25.92
C VAL A 7 -24.80 -8.43 24.65
N VAL A 8 -25.32 -9.50 24.02
CA VAL A 8 -24.77 -10.02 22.76
C VAL A 8 -24.83 -8.97 21.64
N VAL A 9 -25.96 -8.27 21.50
CA VAL A 9 -26.10 -7.19 20.50
C VAL A 9 -25.12 -6.05 20.75
N LEU A 10 -24.93 -5.66 22.01
CA LEU A 10 -23.97 -4.61 22.37
C LEU A 10 -22.52 -5.01 22.08
N VAL A 11 -22.14 -6.25 22.41
CA VAL A 11 -20.79 -6.76 22.11
C VAL A 11 -20.53 -6.82 20.61
N LEU A 12 -21.52 -7.27 19.82
CA LEU A 12 -21.41 -7.28 18.36
C LEU A 12 -21.28 -5.86 17.79
N ALA A 13 -22.14 -4.94 18.24
CA ALA A 13 -22.07 -3.53 17.82
C ALA A 13 -20.72 -2.89 18.19
N LEU A 14 -20.21 -3.19 19.37
CA LEU A 14 -18.91 -2.69 19.82
C LEU A 14 -17.77 -3.30 18.98
N SER A 15 -17.85 -4.58 18.63
CA SER A 15 -16.84 -5.24 17.78
C SER A 15 -16.74 -4.59 16.40
N LEU A 16 -17.87 -4.24 15.77
CA LEU A 16 -17.92 -3.55 14.47
C LEU A 16 -17.21 -2.18 14.49
N VAL A 17 -17.29 -1.46 15.61
CA VAL A 17 -16.68 -0.13 15.76
C VAL A 17 -15.20 -0.24 16.16
N LEU A 18 -14.83 -1.27 16.94
CA LEU A 18 -13.45 -1.45 17.40
C LEU A 18 -12.56 -2.15 16.35
N THR A 19 -13.12 -2.84 15.37
CA THR A 19 -12.37 -3.44 14.26
C THR A 19 -12.15 -2.47 13.10
N THR A 20 -11.88 -1.20 13.37
CA THR A 20 -11.26 -0.32 12.37
C THR A 20 -9.85 -0.84 12.13
N GLY A 21 -9.70 -1.85 11.28
CA GLY A 21 -8.41 -2.15 10.67
C GLY A 21 -7.85 -0.85 10.09
N CYS A 22 -6.53 -0.69 10.06
CA CYS A 22 -5.92 0.46 9.39
C CYS A 22 -6.47 0.53 7.96
N TRP A 23 -7.44 1.43 7.72
CA TRP A 23 -8.05 1.73 6.43
C TRP A 23 -7.06 2.52 5.56
N ASP A 24 -5.78 2.19 5.68
CA ASP A 24 -4.73 2.73 4.86
C ASP A 24 -4.68 1.85 3.61
N ARG A 25 -5.35 2.32 2.56
CA ARG A 25 -5.39 1.66 1.27
C ARG A 25 -4.40 2.38 0.38
N THR A 26 -3.26 1.76 0.14
CA THR A 26 -2.30 2.23 -0.86
C THR A 26 -2.61 1.55 -2.19
N GLU A 27 -3.04 2.34 -3.18
CA GLU A 27 -3.35 1.81 -4.50
C GLU A 27 -2.09 1.64 -5.35
N LEU A 28 -2.05 0.62 -6.22
CA LEU A 28 -0.91 0.41 -7.13
C LEU A 28 -0.64 1.61 -8.04
N ASN A 29 -1.69 2.35 -8.40
CA ASN A 29 -1.59 3.56 -9.21
C ASN A 29 -0.92 4.73 -8.49
N GLU A 30 -0.86 4.70 -7.16
CA GLU A 30 -0.24 5.73 -6.32
C GLU A 30 1.22 5.41 -5.98
N LEU A 31 1.69 4.22 -6.36
CA LEU A 31 3.03 3.74 -6.07
C LEU A 31 3.99 3.98 -7.23
N ALA A 32 5.24 4.34 -6.90
CA ALA A 32 6.39 4.14 -7.77
C ALA A 32 7.15 2.91 -7.26
N ILE A 33 7.34 1.92 -8.12
CA ILE A 33 7.89 0.63 -7.72
C ILE A 33 9.31 0.53 -8.26
N VAL A 34 10.31 0.50 -7.38
CA VAL A 34 11.70 0.19 -7.76
C VAL A 34 11.77 -1.30 -8.09
N LEU A 35 12.06 -1.63 -9.34
CA LEU A 35 12.20 -3.00 -9.82
C LEU A 35 13.63 -3.51 -9.68
N ALA A 36 14.61 -2.63 -9.88
CA ALA A 36 16.03 -2.94 -9.76
C ALA A 36 16.82 -1.69 -9.38
N SER A 37 17.92 -1.88 -8.68
CA SER A 37 18.90 -0.84 -8.37
C SER A 37 20.28 -1.33 -8.77
N GLY A 38 21.03 -0.48 -9.48
CA GLY A 38 22.41 -0.70 -9.87
C GLY A 38 23.30 0.34 -9.20
N SER A 39 24.49 -0.08 -8.80
CA SER A 39 25.49 0.81 -8.22
C SER A 39 26.84 0.55 -8.83
N ASP A 40 27.50 1.60 -9.29
CA ASP A 40 28.83 1.53 -9.89
C ASP A 40 29.62 2.83 -9.64
N TRP A 41 30.82 2.88 -10.22
CA TRP A 41 31.66 4.08 -10.21
C TRP A 41 31.67 4.64 -11.62
N SER A 42 31.41 5.94 -11.76
CA SER A 42 31.52 6.65 -13.03
C SER A 42 32.97 6.76 -13.49
N GLU A 43 33.17 7.11 -14.75
CA GLU A 43 34.52 7.33 -15.32
C GLU A 43 35.32 8.41 -14.56
N ASP A 44 34.62 9.37 -13.96
CA ASP A 44 35.20 10.44 -13.13
C ASP A 44 35.40 10.02 -11.66
N GLY A 45 35.24 8.72 -11.35
CA GLY A 45 35.43 8.14 -10.02
C GLY A 45 34.35 8.53 -9.01
N GLN A 46 33.19 9.00 -9.46
CA GLN A 46 32.06 9.29 -8.58
C GLN A 46 31.20 8.04 -8.40
N TYR A 47 30.67 7.82 -7.20
CA TYR A 47 29.73 6.71 -6.98
C TYR A 47 28.37 7.05 -7.62
N GLU A 48 27.86 6.16 -8.45
CA GLU A 48 26.61 6.34 -9.17
C GLU A 48 25.59 5.27 -8.75
N LEU A 49 24.33 5.69 -8.63
CA LEU A 49 23.20 4.84 -8.29
C LEU A 49 22.13 5.03 -9.36
N SER A 50 21.69 3.92 -9.94
CA SER A 50 20.66 3.86 -10.97
C SER A 50 19.50 3.00 -10.50
N ASP A 51 18.28 3.55 -10.49
CA ASP A 51 17.06 2.81 -10.16
C ASP A 51 16.19 2.61 -11.41
N GLN A 52 15.78 1.37 -11.66
CA GLN A 52 14.73 1.06 -12.62
C GLN A 52 13.38 1.15 -11.90
N ILE A 53 12.60 2.18 -12.23
CA ILE A 53 11.32 2.47 -11.57
C ILE A 53 10.17 2.18 -12.53
N ALA A 54 9.22 1.34 -12.11
CA ALA A 54 7.92 1.20 -12.75
C ALA A 54 6.92 2.19 -12.14
N ILE A 55 6.22 2.93 -13.01
CA ILE A 55 5.17 3.88 -12.63
C ILE A 55 3.84 3.38 -13.22
N PRO A 56 3.05 2.58 -12.47
CA PRO A 56 1.81 1.97 -12.96
C PRO A 56 0.82 2.95 -13.58
N ALA A 57 0.73 4.17 -13.03
CA ALA A 57 -0.13 5.23 -13.57
C ALA A 57 0.18 5.67 -15.00
N GLN A 58 1.43 5.49 -15.44
CA GLN A 58 1.86 5.83 -16.80
C GLN A 58 1.79 4.64 -17.76
N LEU A 59 1.67 3.42 -17.23
CA LEU A 59 1.58 2.19 -18.02
C LEU A 59 0.16 1.97 -18.56
N SER A 60 -0.88 2.50 -17.90
CA SER A 60 -2.28 2.31 -18.30
C SER A 60 -2.74 3.17 -19.48
N SER A 61 -1.99 4.21 -19.87
CA SER A 61 -2.37 5.12 -20.98
C SER A 61 -2.05 4.58 -22.38
N GLY A 62 -1.65 3.31 -22.51
CA GLY A 62 -1.13 2.73 -23.76
C GLY A 62 -1.96 1.63 -24.42
N GLN A 63 -3.21 1.39 -24.02
CA GLN A 63 -4.08 0.41 -24.69
C GLN A 63 -5.35 1.09 -25.24
N SER A 64 -5.23 1.60 -26.47
CA SER A 64 -6.35 1.88 -27.38
C SER A 64 -5.92 1.58 -28.80
#